data_AF-A0ABC8VEA6-F1
#
_entry.id   AF-A0ABC8VEA6-F1
#
_cell.length_a   1.000
_cell.length_b   1.000
_cell.length_c   1.000
_cell.angle_alpha   90.00
_cell.angle_beta   90.00
_cell.angle_gamma   90.00
#
_symmetry.space_group_name_H-M   'P 1'
#
loop_
_entity.id
_entity.type
_entity.pdbx_description
1 polymer ?
#
loop_
_entity_poly.entity_id
_entity_poly.type
_entity_poly.pdbx_seq_one_letter_code
_entity_poly.pdbx_strand_id
1 'polypeptide(L)'
;MAASNGGGGGAPLVVFDFDKTIVDCDSDNFVVDALGATRRFDDLLQFLPWNTAIDAMMGELHAAGRTAEDVRACLRAAPLSPHVAAAVRACHARGCELRVLSDANAFFVGTVLAHHGLAAFFSGTDTNPAHLDAAGRLRIRPYHDFADPAAAGHGCTLPSCPPNMCKGKVMERILREEEAAAAGRRRRRAVVYLGDGRGDYCPSMKLGEGDYVMPRAGYPVCDLIAAAPPAAAVREWDGFEELERVLLGIVDAEIARAALAATEEEEQDDGGAAAAPPAVSAVVLPPDCRAMPAALLPQAVRVPN
;
A
#
# COMPACT_ATOMS: atom_id res chain seq x y z
N MET A 1 -7.70 0.35 -34.61
CA MET A 1 -9.05 0.31 -33.99
C MET A 1 -8.85 0.05 -32.52
N ALA A 2 -8.89 1.11 -31.71
CA ALA A 2 -8.75 1.00 -30.26
C ALA A 2 -10.11 0.59 -29.71
N ALA A 3 -10.18 -0.59 -29.09
CA ALA A 3 -11.31 -0.92 -28.25
C ALA A 3 -11.31 0.04 -27.07
N SER A 4 -12.36 0.86 -26.98
CA SER A 4 -12.72 1.57 -25.77
C SER A 4 -12.96 0.52 -24.67
N ASN A 5 -12.00 0.37 -23.75
CA ASN A 5 -12.23 -0.36 -22.50
C ASN A 5 -13.26 0.45 -21.69
N GLY A 6 -14.54 0.12 -21.86
CA GLY A 6 -15.59 0.55 -20.95
C GLY A 6 -15.19 0.13 -19.54
N GLY A 7 -15.08 1.12 -18.65
CA GLY A 7 -14.57 0.95 -17.29
C GLY A 7 -15.32 -0.16 -16.55
N GLY A 8 -14.55 -1.09 -15.97
CA GLY A 8 -15.06 -2.15 -15.12
C GLY A 8 -15.76 -1.57 -13.89
N GLY A 9 -17.07 -1.35 -13.98
CA GLY A 9 -17.87 -0.56 -13.04
C GLY A 9 -17.94 -1.09 -11.60
N GLY A 10 -17.24 -2.18 -11.28
CA GLY A 10 -17.27 -2.82 -9.97
C GLY A 10 -15.93 -3.25 -9.38
N ALA A 11 -14.83 -3.21 -10.15
CA ALA A 11 -13.54 -3.65 -9.64
C ALA A 11 -12.94 -2.58 -8.70
N PRO A 12 -12.40 -2.97 -7.53
CA PRO A 12 -11.82 -2.03 -6.59
C PRO A 12 -10.51 -1.42 -7.10
N LEU A 13 -10.13 -0.28 -6.51
CA LEU A 13 -8.76 0.24 -6.56
C LEU A 13 -7.93 -0.51 -5.53
N VAL A 14 -6.77 -1.03 -5.91
CA VAL A 14 -5.84 -1.69 -4.99
C VAL A 14 -4.56 -0.86 -4.88
N VAL A 15 -4.19 -0.49 -3.66
CA VAL A 15 -3.03 0.34 -3.35
C VAL A 15 -2.07 -0.47 -2.48
N PHE A 16 -0.88 -0.72 -2.99
CA PHE A 16 0.15 -1.52 -2.33
C PHE A 16 1.19 -0.62 -1.70
N ASP A 17 1.58 -0.91 -0.45
CA ASP A 17 2.94 -0.61 -0.03
C ASP A 17 3.95 -1.49 -0.80
N PHE A 18 5.22 -1.11 -0.76
CA PHE A 18 6.28 -1.80 -1.49
C PHE A 18 7.16 -2.68 -0.59
N ASP A 19 7.89 -2.07 0.35
CA ASP A 19 8.78 -2.80 1.25
C ASP A 19 7.97 -3.73 2.15
N LYS A 20 8.48 -4.95 2.36
CA LYS A 20 7.82 -6.04 3.11
C LYS A 20 6.36 -6.34 2.67
N THR A 21 5.93 -5.85 1.51
CA THR A 21 4.58 -6.03 0.97
C THR A 21 4.62 -6.57 -0.46
N ILE A 22 5.20 -5.82 -1.40
CA ILE A 22 5.48 -6.33 -2.75
C ILE A 22 6.78 -7.15 -2.74
N VAL A 23 7.82 -6.63 -2.10
CA VAL A 23 9.09 -7.32 -1.88
C VAL A 23 9.18 -7.81 -0.44
N ASP A 24 9.80 -8.96 -0.20
CA ASP A 24 9.97 -9.52 1.15
C ASP A 24 11.24 -9.02 1.84
N CYS A 25 11.47 -7.71 1.75
CA CYS A 25 12.58 -7.03 2.39
C CYS A 25 12.29 -5.54 2.52
N ASP A 26 13.10 -4.86 3.31
CA ASP A 26 13.27 -3.41 3.21
C ASP A 26 14.31 -3.11 2.13
N SER A 27 13.91 -2.40 1.07
CA SER A 27 14.75 -2.21 -0.13
C SER A 27 15.96 -1.31 0.12
N ASP A 28 15.87 -0.34 1.03
CA ASP A 28 17.01 0.48 1.44
C ASP A 28 18.07 -0.35 2.15
N ASN A 29 17.69 -1.09 3.19
CA ASN A 29 18.60 -1.99 3.90
C ASN A 29 19.15 -3.06 2.96
N PHE A 30 18.33 -3.63 2.08
CA PHE A 30 18.76 -4.66 1.13
C PHE A 30 19.91 -4.17 0.23
N VAL A 31 19.80 -2.96 -0.33
CA VAL A 31 20.85 -2.36 -1.17
C VAL A 31 22.09 -2.05 -0.35
N VAL A 32 21.91 -1.43 0.82
CA VAL A 32 23.01 -1.04 1.70
C VAL A 32 23.82 -2.25 2.16
N ASP A 33 23.15 -3.33 2.56
CA ASP A 33 23.76 -4.57 2.99
C ASP A 33 24.49 -5.26 1.84
N ALA A 34 23.85 -5.37 0.67
CA ALA A 34 24.44 -6.00 -0.51
C ALA A 34 25.71 -5.28 -0.99
N LEU A 35 25.80 -3.95 -0.76
CA LEU A 35 26.97 -3.14 -1.12
C LEU A 35 27.99 -3.01 0.01
N GLY A 36 27.77 -3.68 1.15
CA GLY A 36 28.69 -3.73 2.29
C GLY A 36 28.77 -2.41 3.07
N ALA A 37 27.70 -1.63 3.10
CA ALA A 37 27.64 -0.31 3.69
C ALA A 37 26.82 -0.22 5.00
N THR A 38 26.30 -1.33 5.52
CA THR A 38 25.44 -1.41 6.71
C THR A 38 25.93 -0.57 7.87
N ARG A 39 27.18 -0.80 8.31
CA ARG A 39 27.76 -0.07 9.45
C ARG A 39 27.77 1.44 9.22
N ARG A 40 28.09 1.87 7.99
CA ARG A 40 28.17 3.29 7.67
C ARG A 40 26.78 3.92 7.63
N PHE A 41 25.79 3.18 7.14
CA PHE A 41 24.40 3.60 7.15
C PHE A 41 23.85 3.72 8.57
N ASP A 42 24.15 2.77 9.46
CA ASP A 42 23.82 2.85 10.89
C ASP A 42 24.42 4.11 11.55
N ASP A 43 25.66 4.46 11.19
CA ASP A 43 26.30 5.69 11.67
C ASP A 43 25.58 6.96 11.14
N LEU A 44 25.07 6.96 9.91
CA LEU A 44 24.29 8.07 9.35
C LEU A 44 22.93 8.23 10.07
N LEU A 45 22.25 7.12 10.37
CA LEU A 45 20.95 7.10 11.02
C LEU A 45 20.98 7.65 12.46
N GLN A 46 22.15 7.74 13.09
CA GLN A 46 22.30 8.41 14.40
C GLN A 46 22.09 9.92 14.33
N PHE A 47 22.24 10.53 13.15
CA PHE A 47 22.24 12.00 12.99
C PHE A 47 21.28 12.49 11.92
N LEU A 48 20.85 11.62 11.00
CA LEU A 48 20.01 11.98 9.86
C LEU A 48 18.68 11.20 9.90
N PRO A 49 17.56 11.84 9.52
CA PRO A 49 16.35 11.11 9.18
C PRO A 49 16.60 10.10 8.05
N TRP A 50 15.86 8.99 8.05
CA TRP A 50 16.05 7.86 7.14
C TRP A 50 16.22 8.27 5.66
N ASN A 51 15.29 9.05 5.12
CA ASN A 51 15.34 9.50 3.71
C ASN A 51 16.61 10.31 3.37
N THR A 52 17.05 11.18 4.29
CA THR A 52 18.30 11.95 4.12
C THR A 52 19.51 11.04 4.28
N ALA A 53 19.47 10.07 5.20
CA ALA A 53 20.53 9.11 5.40
C ALA A 53 20.74 8.23 4.16
N ILE A 54 19.66 7.75 3.52
CA ILE A 54 19.79 6.91 2.32
C ILE A 54 20.29 7.72 1.11
N ASP A 55 19.86 8.98 0.91
CA ASP A 55 20.47 9.86 -0.12
C ASP A 55 21.97 10.03 0.14
N ALA A 56 22.36 10.36 1.38
CA ALA A 56 23.76 10.52 1.76
C ALA A 56 24.57 9.24 1.51
N MET A 57 24.01 8.08 1.88
CA MET A 57 24.65 6.78 1.66
C MET A 57 24.85 6.48 0.17
N MET A 58 23.86 6.77 -0.68
CA MET A 58 24.02 6.66 -2.14
C MET A 58 25.13 7.58 -2.67
N GLY A 59 25.37 8.73 -2.04
CA GLY A 59 26.48 9.62 -2.34
C GLY A 59 27.85 9.06 -1.96
N GLU A 60 27.97 8.51 -0.76
CA GLU A 60 29.22 7.88 -0.31
C GLU A 60 29.56 6.63 -1.12
N LEU A 61 28.56 5.80 -1.44
CA LEU A 61 28.73 4.66 -2.33
C LEU A 61 29.22 5.07 -3.72
N HIS A 62 28.64 6.13 -4.28
CA HIS A 62 29.09 6.69 -5.56
C HIS A 62 30.53 7.22 -5.49
N ALA A 63 30.88 7.94 -4.43
CA ALA A 63 32.25 8.42 -4.20
C ALA A 63 33.26 7.26 -4.05
N ALA A 64 32.81 6.11 -3.55
CA ALA A 64 33.59 4.87 -3.49
C ALA A 64 33.61 4.08 -4.82
N GLY A 65 33.07 4.65 -5.91
CA GLY A 65 33.10 4.06 -7.26
C GLY A 65 31.93 3.14 -7.59
N ARG A 66 30.89 3.05 -6.75
CA ARG A 66 29.67 2.31 -7.08
C ARG A 66 28.83 3.10 -8.08
N THR A 67 28.26 2.38 -9.03
CA THR A 67 27.41 2.93 -10.08
C THR A 67 25.94 2.72 -9.76
N ALA A 68 25.07 3.46 -10.45
CA ALA A 68 23.63 3.20 -10.41
C ALA A 68 23.27 1.79 -10.90
N GLU A 69 24.06 1.19 -11.80
CA GLU A 69 23.82 -0.17 -12.26
C GLU A 69 24.18 -1.20 -11.18
N ASP A 70 25.19 -0.95 -10.34
CA ASP A 70 25.47 -1.82 -9.19
C ASP A 70 24.28 -1.85 -8.23
N VAL A 71 23.67 -0.69 -7.96
CA VAL A 71 22.45 -0.58 -7.16
C VAL A 71 21.29 -1.34 -7.81
N ARG A 72 21.12 -1.22 -9.15
CA ARG A 72 20.09 -1.98 -9.86
C ARG A 72 20.34 -3.49 -9.78
N ALA A 73 21.58 -3.92 -9.92
CA ALA A 73 21.94 -5.34 -9.84
C ALA A 73 21.59 -5.93 -8.47
N CYS A 74 21.82 -5.18 -7.39
CA CYS A 74 21.33 -5.55 -6.05
C CYS A 74 19.81 -5.67 -6.07
N LEU A 75 19.07 -4.63 -6.46
CA LEU A 75 17.60 -4.62 -6.44
C LEU A 75 16.96 -5.74 -7.27
N ARG A 76 17.57 -6.19 -8.36
CA ARG A 76 17.08 -7.33 -9.16
C ARG A 76 17.13 -8.66 -8.38
N ALA A 77 17.96 -8.76 -7.35
CA ALA A 77 18.02 -9.91 -6.45
C ALA A 77 17.09 -9.77 -5.23
N ALA A 78 16.36 -8.67 -5.09
CA ALA A 78 15.41 -8.49 -3.99
C ALA A 78 14.32 -9.58 -4.05
N PRO A 79 13.96 -10.20 -2.91
CA PRO A 79 12.98 -11.28 -2.89
C PRO A 79 11.59 -10.75 -3.25
N LEU A 80 10.99 -11.30 -4.31
CA LEU A 80 9.59 -11.07 -4.67
C LEU A 80 8.90 -12.43 -4.82
N SER A 81 7.87 -12.66 -4.01
CA SER A 81 7.14 -13.92 -4.04
C SER A 81 6.34 -14.09 -5.34
N PRO A 82 6.36 -15.27 -5.99
CA PRO A 82 5.51 -15.55 -7.14
C PRO A 82 4.02 -15.30 -6.88
N HIS A 83 3.55 -15.47 -5.64
CA HIS A 83 2.17 -15.21 -5.24
C HIS A 83 1.81 -13.71 -5.32
N VAL A 84 2.74 -12.80 -5.00
CA VAL A 84 2.52 -11.36 -5.20
C VAL A 84 2.39 -11.04 -6.69
N ALA A 85 3.27 -11.59 -7.52
CA ALA A 85 3.20 -11.41 -8.96
C ALA A 85 1.89 -11.97 -9.56
N ALA A 86 1.44 -13.12 -9.06
CA ALA A 86 0.17 -13.73 -9.45
C ALA A 86 -1.01 -12.85 -9.04
N ALA A 87 -1.06 -12.38 -7.80
CA ALA A 87 -2.08 -11.47 -7.28
C ALA A 87 -2.19 -10.18 -8.11
N VAL A 88 -1.07 -9.51 -8.38
CA VAL A 88 -1.03 -8.29 -9.21
C VAL A 88 -1.63 -8.54 -10.60
N ARG A 89 -1.18 -9.61 -11.28
CA ARG A 89 -1.69 -9.96 -12.62
C ARG A 89 -3.18 -10.30 -12.59
N ALA A 90 -3.60 -11.05 -11.56
CA ALA A 90 -4.97 -11.50 -11.38
C ALA A 90 -5.94 -10.36 -11.05
N CYS A 91 -5.54 -9.38 -10.23
CA CYS A 91 -6.30 -8.16 -9.96
C CYS A 91 -6.43 -7.31 -11.24
N HIS A 92 -5.32 -7.07 -11.95
CA HIS A 92 -5.37 -6.32 -13.20
C HIS A 92 -6.25 -7.00 -14.26
N ALA A 93 -6.18 -8.33 -14.40
CA ALA A 93 -7.04 -9.09 -15.32
C ALA A 93 -8.53 -8.98 -14.99
N ARG A 94 -8.88 -8.71 -13.71
CA ARG A 94 -10.25 -8.44 -13.24
C ARG A 94 -10.68 -6.98 -13.40
N GLY A 95 -9.82 -6.14 -13.99
CA GLY A 95 -10.11 -4.73 -14.21
C GLY A 95 -9.83 -3.82 -13.02
N CYS A 96 -9.13 -4.31 -11.98
CA CYS A 96 -8.67 -3.46 -10.90
C CYS A 96 -7.66 -2.43 -11.43
N GLU A 97 -7.80 -1.20 -10.94
CA GLU A 97 -6.69 -0.26 -10.99
C GLU A 97 -5.72 -0.58 -9.85
N LEU A 98 -4.43 -0.61 -10.14
CA LEU A 98 -3.39 -0.91 -9.14
C LEU A 98 -2.46 0.30 -9.00
N ARG A 99 -2.15 0.70 -7.77
CA ARG A 99 -1.17 1.76 -7.48
C ARG A 99 -0.18 1.30 -6.42
N VAL A 100 1.01 1.88 -6.46
CA VAL A 100 1.99 1.77 -5.36
C VAL A 100 1.98 3.06 -4.55
N LEU A 101 1.92 2.94 -3.24
CA LEU A 101 2.06 4.03 -2.28
C LEU A 101 3.12 3.63 -1.25
N SER A 102 4.35 4.10 -1.43
CA SER A 102 5.47 3.60 -0.63
C SER A 102 6.44 4.70 -0.18
N ASP A 103 6.98 4.53 1.02
CA ASP A 103 8.04 5.39 1.55
C ASP A 103 9.46 4.98 1.11
N ALA A 104 9.56 4.00 0.19
CA ALA A 104 10.79 3.70 -0.55
C ALA A 104 11.17 4.88 -1.48
N ASN A 105 11.76 4.60 -2.64
CA ASN A 105 12.05 5.63 -3.64
C ASN A 105 11.80 5.16 -5.07
N ALA A 106 11.58 6.11 -5.98
CA ALA A 106 11.16 5.84 -7.35
C ALA A 106 12.17 4.99 -8.15
N PHE A 107 13.47 5.11 -7.85
CA PHE A 107 14.50 4.32 -8.51
C PHE A 107 14.41 2.85 -8.08
N PHE A 108 14.16 2.61 -6.79
CA PHE A 108 14.14 1.27 -6.20
C PHE A 108 12.90 0.52 -6.64
N VAL A 109 11.72 1.12 -6.39
CA VAL A 109 10.41 0.60 -6.80
C VAL A 109 10.41 0.32 -8.30
N GLY A 110 10.79 1.31 -9.12
CA GLY A 110 10.79 1.18 -10.57
C GLY A 110 11.73 0.07 -11.08
N THR A 111 12.90 -0.10 -10.46
CA THR A 111 13.86 -1.15 -10.87
C THR A 111 13.30 -2.54 -10.61
N VAL A 112 12.76 -2.79 -9.42
CA VAL A 112 12.21 -4.11 -9.06
C VAL A 112 10.98 -4.42 -9.92
N LEU A 113 10.03 -3.49 -10.02
CA LEU A 113 8.82 -3.71 -10.82
C LEU A 113 9.15 -3.94 -12.30
N ALA A 114 10.14 -3.25 -12.86
CA ALA A 114 10.58 -3.48 -14.22
C ALA A 114 11.24 -4.86 -14.38
N HIS A 115 12.09 -5.27 -13.43
CA HIS A 115 12.77 -6.56 -13.47
C HIS A 115 11.79 -7.74 -13.50
N HIS A 116 10.73 -7.69 -12.69
CA HIS A 116 9.71 -8.74 -12.63
C HIS A 116 8.60 -8.60 -13.68
N GLY A 117 8.72 -7.62 -14.58
CA GLY A 117 7.70 -7.35 -15.60
C GLY A 117 6.34 -7.00 -15.01
N LEU A 118 6.34 -6.29 -13.88
CA LEU A 118 5.14 -5.86 -13.15
C LEU A 118 4.80 -4.38 -13.35
N ALA A 119 5.74 -3.55 -13.79
CA ALA A 119 5.57 -2.10 -13.90
C ALA A 119 4.32 -1.68 -14.70
N ALA A 120 4.00 -2.40 -15.78
CA ALA A 120 2.86 -2.07 -16.65
C ALA A 120 1.47 -2.33 -16.02
N PHE A 121 1.39 -3.07 -14.90
CA PHE A 121 0.12 -3.32 -14.22
C PHE A 121 -0.29 -2.21 -13.26
N PHE A 122 0.64 -1.32 -12.89
CA PHE A 122 0.39 -0.22 -11.98
C PHE A 122 0.10 1.06 -12.76
N SER A 123 -1.03 1.71 -12.49
CA SER A 123 -1.41 2.99 -13.10
C SER A 123 -0.65 4.17 -12.52
N GLY A 124 -0.07 4.01 -11.33
CA GLY A 124 0.68 5.07 -10.65
C GLY A 124 1.56 4.55 -9.52
N THR A 125 2.59 5.32 -9.20
CA THR A 125 3.49 5.08 -8.08
C THR A 125 3.73 6.41 -7.37
N ASP A 126 3.20 6.53 -6.16
CA ASP A 126 3.50 7.63 -5.26
C ASP A 126 4.60 7.17 -4.29
N THR A 127 5.77 7.77 -4.40
CA THR A 127 6.94 7.45 -3.57
C THR A 127 7.98 8.57 -3.62
N ASN A 128 8.96 8.56 -2.72
CA ASN A 128 10.02 9.57 -2.69
C ASN A 128 10.72 9.69 -4.06
N PRO A 129 10.78 10.90 -4.66
CA PRO A 129 11.41 11.10 -5.96
C PRO A 129 12.88 10.67 -5.96
N ALA A 130 13.31 10.01 -7.02
CA ALA A 130 14.70 9.66 -7.22
C ALA A 130 15.15 9.82 -8.67
N HIS A 131 16.38 10.31 -8.87
CA HIS A 131 16.96 10.51 -10.19
C HIS A 131 18.48 10.41 -10.15
N LEU A 132 19.12 10.14 -11.29
CA LEU A 132 20.56 10.26 -11.42
C LEU A 132 20.92 11.72 -11.71
N ASP A 133 21.89 12.27 -10.98
CA ASP A 133 22.42 13.60 -11.30
C ASP A 133 23.44 13.55 -12.46
N ALA A 134 24.00 14.71 -12.81
CA ALA A 134 24.94 14.85 -13.92
C ALA A 134 26.24 14.03 -13.72
N ALA A 135 26.59 13.67 -12.49
CA ALA A 135 27.74 12.81 -12.18
C ALA A 135 27.37 11.32 -12.20
N GLY A 136 26.10 10.97 -12.39
CA GLY A 136 25.60 9.60 -12.31
C GLY A 136 25.35 9.12 -10.88
N ARG A 137 25.39 10.02 -9.88
CA ARG A 137 25.01 9.69 -8.50
C ARG A 137 23.50 9.59 -8.39
N LEU A 138 23.02 8.55 -7.70
CA LEU A 138 21.62 8.44 -7.34
C LEU A 138 21.25 9.47 -6.26
N ARG A 139 20.27 10.31 -6.58
CA ARG A 139 19.66 11.31 -5.69
C ARG A 139 18.28 10.86 -5.28
N ILE A 140 18.02 10.89 -3.98
CA ILE A 140 16.72 10.60 -3.36
C ILE A 140 16.28 11.88 -2.63
N ARG A 141 15.02 12.27 -2.79
CA ARG A 141 14.44 13.47 -2.18
C ARG A 141 13.16 13.13 -1.42
N PRO A 142 12.79 13.90 -0.39
CA PRO A 142 11.50 13.70 0.27
C PRO A 142 10.34 13.96 -0.69
N TYR A 143 9.25 13.21 -0.53
CA TYR A 143 8.03 13.39 -1.31
C TYR A 143 7.33 14.72 -0.97
N HIS A 144 7.19 15.04 0.32
CA HIS A 144 6.71 16.35 0.74
C HIS A 144 7.89 17.29 0.86
N ASP A 145 7.90 18.34 0.03
CA ASP A 145 8.93 19.36 0.09
C ASP A 145 8.76 20.20 1.37
N PHE A 146 9.85 20.34 2.13
CA PHE A 146 9.92 21.15 3.35
C PHE A 146 10.61 22.49 3.09
N ALA A 147 10.45 23.03 1.89
CA ALA A 147 11.04 24.30 1.46
C ALA A 147 10.72 25.48 2.41
N ASP A 148 9.72 25.35 3.27
CA ASP A 148 9.46 26.31 4.36
C ASP A 148 9.99 25.75 5.71
N PRO A 149 11.10 26.28 6.25
CA PRO A 149 11.60 25.93 7.58
C PRO A 149 10.63 26.25 8.72
N ALA A 150 9.60 27.08 8.48
CA ALA A 150 8.55 27.38 9.44
C ALA A 150 7.36 26.40 9.37
N ALA A 151 7.26 25.59 8.31
CA ALA A 151 6.28 24.52 8.23
C ALA A 151 6.80 23.33 9.05
N ALA A 152 6.14 23.05 10.17
CA ALA A 152 6.39 21.86 10.98
C ALA A 152 6.02 20.59 10.19
N GLY A 153 6.96 20.13 9.36
CA GLY A 153 6.80 18.98 8.49
C GLY A 153 5.58 19.08 7.55
N HIS A 154 5.06 17.93 7.17
CA HIS A 154 3.83 17.83 6.39
C HIS A 154 2.56 18.04 7.25
N GLY A 155 2.63 18.58 8.46
CA GLY A 155 1.46 18.93 9.28
C GLY A 155 0.54 17.77 9.70
N CYS A 156 1.01 16.52 9.68
CA CYS A 156 0.27 15.41 10.31
C CYS A 156 0.65 15.30 11.79
N THR A 157 -0.32 14.97 12.63
CA THR A 157 -0.13 14.81 14.07
C THR A 157 0.25 13.40 14.49
N LEU A 158 0.22 12.42 13.57
CA LEU A 158 0.54 11.03 13.88
C LEU A 158 2.06 10.85 14.03
N PRO A 159 2.55 10.38 15.20
CA PRO A 159 3.98 10.15 15.41
C PRO A 159 4.57 9.05 14.52
N SER A 160 3.73 8.15 14.02
CA SER A 160 4.14 7.07 13.13
C SER A 160 4.43 7.53 11.69
N CYS A 161 4.16 8.80 11.39
CA CYS A 161 4.31 9.33 10.04
C CYS A 161 5.74 9.84 9.84
N PRO A 162 6.51 9.27 8.91
CA PRO A 162 7.86 9.72 8.65
C PRO A 162 7.80 11.11 8.03
N PRO A 163 8.78 11.99 8.32
CA PRO A 163 8.71 13.37 7.88
C PRO A 163 8.62 13.43 6.35
N ASN A 164 9.46 12.69 5.63
CA ASN A 164 9.64 12.83 4.18
C ASN A 164 8.38 12.49 3.37
N MET A 165 7.52 11.58 3.85
CA MET A 165 6.32 11.18 3.11
C MET A 165 5.17 10.73 4.01
N CYS A 166 4.12 11.54 4.04
CA CYS A 166 2.84 11.16 4.62
C CYS A 166 1.99 10.38 3.63
N LYS A 167 2.03 9.04 3.74
CA LYS A 167 1.16 8.17 2.95
C LYS A 167 -0.32 8.50 3.15
N GLY A 168 -0.75 8.91 4.34
CA GLY A 168 -2.15 9.30 4.58
C GLY A 168 -2.62 10.53 3.80
N LYS A 169 -1.78 11.56 3.64
CA LYS A 169 -2.11 12.71 2.77
C LYS A 169 -2.22 12.31 1.31
N VAL A 170 -1.37 11.39 0.86
CA VAL A 170 -1.45 10.87 -0.50
C VAL A 170 -2.73 10.02 -0.66
N MET A 171 -3.07 9.19 0.32
CA MET A 171 -4.32 8.43 0.33
C MET A 171 -5.55 9.34 0.28
N GLU A 172 -5.58 10.46 1.01
CA GLU A 172 -6.65 11.46 0.90
C GLU A 172 -6.78 12.03 -0.52
N ARG A 173 -5.65 12.26 -1.22
CA ARG A 173 -5.66 12.69 -2.63
C ARG A 173 -6.27 11.61 -3.52
N ILE A 174 -5.82 10.36 -3.36
CA ILE A 174 -6.34 9.19 -4.10
C ILE A 174 -7.85 9.06 -3.88
N LEU A 175 -8.34 9.11 -2.64
CA LEU A 175 -9.77 9.01 -2.34
C LEU A 175 -10.59 10.12 -2.99
N ARG A 176 -10.08 11.37 -3.05
CA ARG A 176 -10.74 12.47 -3.77
C ARG A 176 -10.79 12.22 -5.28
N GLU A 177 -9.73 11.66 -5.86
CA GLU A 177 -9.72 11.26 -7.27
C GLU A 177 -10.79 10.19 -7.53
N GLU A 178 -10.94 9.22 -6.62
CA GLU A 178 -11.98 8.18 -6.70
C GLU A 178 -13.40 8.74 -6.59
N GLU A 179 -13.63 9.68 -5.66
CA GLU A 179 -14.90 10.38 -5.51
C GLU A 179 -15.25 11.18 -6.76
N ALA A 180 -14.28 11.89 -7.33
CA ALA A 180 -14.46 12.65 -8.56
C ALA A 180 -14.75 11.72 -9.76
N ALA A 181 -14.03 10.60 -9.88
CA ALA A 181 -14.25 9.61 -10.93
C ALA A 181 -15.59 8.87 -10.80
N ALA A 182 -16.18 8.87 -9.60
CA ALA A 182 -17.50 8.30 -9.32
C ALA A 182 -18.65 9.30 -9.56
N ALA A 183 -18.39 10.51 -10.05
CA ALA A 183 -19.43 11.48 -10.38
C ALA A 183 -20.48 10.85 -11.33
N GLY A 184 -21.73 10.78 -10.88
CA GLY A 184 -22.83 10.13 -11.61
C GLY A 184 -23.03 8.65 -11.29
N ARG A 185 -22.25 8.07 -10.37
CA ARG A 185 -22.48 6.75 -9.78
C ARG A 185 -23.02 6.90 -8.36
N ARG A 186 -23.79 5.91 -7.87
CA ARG A 186 -24.30 5.91 -6.49
C ARG A 186 -23.18 5.86 -5.44
N ARG A 187 -22.07 5.18 -5.76
CA ARG A 187 -20.89 5.06 -4.90
C ARG A 187 -19.61 5.01 -5.73
N ARG A 188 -18.49 5.45 -5.14
CA ARG A 188 -17.15 5.13 -5.65
C ARG A 188 -16.88 3.63 -5.52
N ARG A 189 -15.90 3.14 -6.28
CA ARG A 189 -15.37 1.78 -6.07
C ARG A 189 -14.69 1.68 -4.70
N ALA A 190 -14.71 0.48 -4.11
CA ALA A 190 -13.98 0.22 -2.89
C ALA A 190 -12.46 0.41 -3.11
N VAL A 191 -11.77 0.86 -2.06
CA VAL A 191 -10.31 0.93 -2.03
C VAL A 191 -9.77 -0.14 -1.10
N VAL A 192 -8.78 -0.90 -1.57
CA VAL A 192 -8.04 -1.89 -0.79
C VAL A 192 -6.61 -1.38 -0.59
N TYR A 193 -6.19 -1.19 0.65
CA TYR A 193 -4.81 -0.82 0.98
C TYR A 193 -4.10 -1.97 1.70
N LEU A 194 -2.91 -2.33 1.24
CA LEU A 194 -2.08 -3.38 1.87
C LEU A 194 -0.73 -2.80 2.30
N GLY A 195 -0.26 -3.17 3.50
CA GLY A 195 1.02 -2.72 4.04
C GLY A 195 1.40 -3.44 5.34
N ASP A 196 2.58 -3.15 5.88
CA ASP A 196 3.14 -3.84 7.05
C ASP A 196 3.57 -2.86 8.16
N GLY A 197 4.11 -1.70 7.79
CA GLY A 197 4.89 -0.86 8.68
C GLY A 197 4.09 0.20 9.43
N ARG A 198 4.74 0.90 10.35
CA ARG A 198 4.13 2.04 11.06
C ARG A 198 3.62 3.14 10.11
N GLY A 199 4.30 3.33 8.99
CA GLY A 199 3.92 4.30 7.94
C GLY A 199 2.57 3.99 7.29
N ASP A 200 2.09 2.75 7.38
CA ASP A 200 0.85 2.26 6.78
C ASP A 200 -0.37 2.48 7.66
N TYR A 201 -0.16 2.84 8.92
CA TYR A 201 -1.26 3.17 9.82
C TYR A 201 -1.97 4.47 9.39
N CYS A 202 -1.22 5.51 9.03
CA CYS A 202 -1.78 6.80 8.62
C CYS A 202 -2.75 6.71 7.43
N PRO A 203 -2.41 6.07 6.29
CA PRO A 203 -3.34 5.86 5.17
C PRO A 203 -4.50 4.93 5.52
N SER A 204 -4.29 3.92 6.38
CA SER A 204 -5.37 3.04 6.85
C SER A 204 -6.48 3.82 7.55
N MET A 205 -6.12 4.83 8.36
CA MET A 205 -7.10 5.70 9.05
C MET A 205 -7.86 6.65 8.12
N LYS A 206 -7.53 6.71 6.82
CA LYS A 206 -8.25 7.53 5.83
C LYS A 206 -9.37 6.76 5.13
N LEU A 207 -9.30 5.44 5.19
CA LEU A 207 -10.27 4.57 4.55
C LEU A 207 -11.56 4.50 5.36
N GLY A 208 -12.69 4.48 4.65
CA GLY A 208 -14.02 4.55 5.22
C GLY A 208 -14.74 3.21 5.24
N GLU A 209 -16.01 3.24 5.64
CA GLU A 209 -16.90 2.08 5.49
C GLU A 209 -16.99 1.66 4.02
N GLY A 210 -16.86 0.36 3.76
CA GLY A 210 -16.84 -0.21 2.41
C GLY A 210 -15.45 -0.33 1.78
N ASP A 211 -14.41 0.26 2.38
CA ASP A 211 -13.01 0.05 2.02
C ASP A 211 -12.37 -1.07 2.86
N TYR A 212 -11.13 -1.44 2.49
CA TYR A 212 -10.40 -2.54 3.09
C TYR A 212 -8.97 -2.15 3.45
N VAL A 213 -8.51 -2.59 4.63
CA VAL A 213 -7.10 -2.57 5.03
C VAL A 213 -6.62 -4.00 5.18
N MET A 214 -5.50 -4.33 4.56
CA MET A 214 -4.86 -5.63 4.62
C MET A 214 -3.48 -5.52 5.28
N PRO A 215 -3.43 -5.51 6.62
CA PRO A 215 -2.16 -5.43 7.32
C PRO A 215 -1.43 -6.77 7.29
N ARG A 216 -0.09 -6.73 7.12
CA ARG A 216 0.74 -7.92 7.24
C ARG A 216 0.86 -8.35 8.70
N ALA A 217 0.42 -9.56 9.01
CA ALA A 217 0.44 -10.12 10.35
C ALA A 217 1.88 -10.17 10.90
N GLY A 218 2.03 -9.84 12.19
CA GLY A 218 3.34 -9.80 12.85
C GLY A 218 4.16 -8.52 12.60
N TYR A 219 3.62 -7.54 11.86
CA TYR A 219 4.28 -6.25 11.63
C TYR A 219 3.60 -5.09 12.40
N PRO A 220 4.31 -3.95 12.60
CA PRO A 220 3.86 -2.89 13.50
C PRO A 220 2.49 -2.28 13.18
N VAL A 221 2.04 -2.34 11.93
CA VAL A 221 0.72 -1.79 11.56
C VAL A 221 -0.43 -2.53 12.27
N CYS A 222 -0.30 -3.84 12.52
CA CYS A 222 -1.31 -4.64 13.22
C CYS A 222 -1.53 -4.12 14.64
N ASP A 223 -0.46 -3.86 15.39
CA ASP A 223 -0.55 -3.36 16.77
C ASP A 223 -1.25 -1.99 16.82
N LEU A 224 -0.96 -1.11 15.85
CA LEU A 224 -1.57 0.22 15.76
C LEU A 224 -3.06 0.13 15.41
N ILE A 225 -3.42 -0.71 14.45
CA ILE A 225 -4.82 -0.96 14.05
C ILE A 225 -5.60 -1.60 15.22
N ALA A 226 -5.00 -2.54 15.95
CA ALA A 226 -5.63 -3.17 17.10
C ALA A 226 -5.88 -2.15 18.23
N ALA A 227 -4.95 -1.22 18.44
CA ALA A 227 -5.09 -0.17 19.45
C ALA A 227 -6.15 0.89 19.06
N ALA A 228 -6.25 1.23 17.77
CA ALA A 228 -7.21 2.20 17.25
C ALA A 228 -7.61 1.81 15.81
N PRO A 229 -8.73 1.09 15.64
CA PRO A 229 -9.11 0.55 14.35
C PRO A 229 -9.64 1.63 13.39
N PRO A 230 -9.41 1.49 12.08
CA PRO A 230 -10.03 2.32 11.06
C PRO A 230 -11.51 1.97 10.88
N ALA A 231 -12.25 2.81 10.15
CA ALA A 231 -13.62 2.50 9.75
C ALA A 231 -13.69 1.40 8.66
N ALA A 232 -12.61 1.23 7.91
CA ALA A 232 -12.47 0.20 6.88
C ALA A 232 -12.41 -1.22 7.47
N ALA A 233 -12.81 -2.21 6.66
CA ALA A 233 -12.75 -3.61 7.04
C ALA A 233 -11.29 -4.10 7.07
N VAL A 234 -10.85 -4.63 8.21
CA VAL A 234 -9.50 -5.19 8.37
C VAL A 234 -9.47 -6.66 7.95
N ARG A 235 -8.50 -7.03 7.13
CA ARG A 235 -8.30 -8.38 6.55
C ARG A 235 -6.81 -8.73 6.53
N GLU A 236 -6.32 -9.26 7.64
CA GLU A 236 -4.90 -9.58 7.80
C GLU A 236 -4.42 -10.69 6.85
N TRP A 237 -3.11 -10.71 6.60
CA TRP A 237 -2.43 -11.77 5.87
C TRP A 237 -1.04 -11.99 6.47
N ASP A 238 -0.58 -13.24 6.60
CA ASP A 238 0.77 -13.55 7.11
C ASP A 238 1.75 -13.83 5.97
N GLY A 239 1.47 -14.91 5.22
CA GLY A 239 2.26 -15.33 4.07
C GLY A 239 1.75 -14.79 2.74
N PHE A 240 2.59 -14.81 1.71
CA PHE A 240 2.23 -14.28 0.39
C PHE A 240 1.15 -15.10 -0.34
N GLU A 241 1.00 -16.40 -0.05
CA GLU A 241 -0.14 -17.19 -0.53
C GLU A 241 -1.45 -16.69 0.08
N GLU A 242 -1.42 -16.31 1.37
CA GLU A 242 -2.57 -15.73 2.04
C GLU A 242 -2.87 -14.32 1.55
N LEU A 243 -1.84 -13.49 1.30
CA LEU A 243 -2.01 -12.20 0.63
C LEU A 243 -2.80 -12.36 -0.66
N GLU A 244 -2.35 -13.27 -1.55
CA GLU A 244 -3.02 -13.54 -2.82
C GLU A 244 -4.48 -13.97 -2.59
N ARG A 245 -4.71 -14.96 -1.73
CA ARG A 245 -6.04 -15.49 -1.44
C ARG A 245 -6.99 -14.43 -0.88
N VAL A 246 -6.55 -13.65 0.11
CA VAL A 246 -7.37 -12.64 0.78
C VAL A 246 -7.67 -11.49 -0.17
N LEU A 247 -6.67 -11.00 -0.91
CA LEU A 247 -6.84 -9.91 -1.85
C LEU A 247 -7.81 -10.30 -2.97
N LEU A 248 -7.63 -11.46 -3.59
CA LEU A 248 -8.53 -11.93 -4.64
C LEU A 248 -9.94 -12.20 -4.12
N GLY A 249 -10.08 -12.70 -2.89
CA GLY A 249 -11.39 -12.87 -2.25
C GLY A 249 -12.13 -11.54 -2.07
N ILE A 250 -11.44 -10.47 -1.67
CA ILE A 250 -12.01 -9.11 -1.58
C ILE A 250 -12.42 -8.61 -2.98
N VAL A 251 -11.53 -8.73 -3.96
CA VAL A 251 -11.79 -8.28 -5.33
C VAL A 251 -13.01 -8.98 -5.93
N ASP A 252 -13.08 -10.30 -5.82
CA ASP A 252 -14.19 -11.08 -6.35
C ASP A 252 -15.52 -10.74 -5.65
N ALA A 253 -15.48 -10.48 -4.35
CA ALA A 253 -16.66 -10.05 -3.58
C ALA A 253 -17.15 -8.64 -4.00
N GLU A 254 -16.26 -7.69 -4.25
CA GLU A 254 -16.64 -6.34 -4.71
C GLU A 254 -17.22 -6.36 -6.13
N ILE A 255 -16.62 -7.14 -7.02
CA ILE A 255 -17.14 -7.32 -8.38
C ILE A 255 -18.54 -7.92 -8.34
N ALA A 256 -18.75 -8.97 -7.53
CA ALA A 256 -20.08 -9.56 -7.35
C ALA A 256 -21.09 -8.56 -6.77
N ARG A 257 -20.69 -7.78 -5.75
CA ARG A 257 -21.54 -6.75 -5.14
C ARG A 257 -21.93 -5.66 -6.13
N ALA A 258 -21.02 -5.26 -7.02
CA ALA A 258 -21.32 -4.27 -8.04
C ALA A 258 -22.25 -4.82 -9.13
N ALA A 259 -22.09 -6.09 -9.52
CA ALA A 259 -22.99 -6.74 -10.47
C ALA A 259 -24.43 -6.82 -9.95
N LEU A 260 -24.61 -7.18 -8.67
CA LEU A 260 -25.94 -7.22 -8.03
C LEU A 260 -26.59 -5.83 -7.94
N ALA A 261 -25.80 -4.80 -7.62
CA ALA A 261 -26.32 -3.43 -7.57
C ALA A 261 -26.78 -2.94 -8.95
N ALA A 262 -26.10 -3.33 -10.03
CA ALA A 262 -26.50 -2.96 -11.39
C ALA A 262 -27.81 -3.64 -11.81
N THR A 263 -28.05 -4.90 -11.42
CA THR A 263 -29.32 -5.59 -11.72
C THR A 263 -30.51 -4.99 -10.98
N GLU A 264 -30.33 -4.57 -9.72
CA GLU A 264 -31.38 -3.90 -8.95
C GLU A 264 -31.75 -2.52 -9.53
N GLU A 265 -30.80 -1.83 -10.17
CA GLU A 265 -31.04 -0.54 -10.84
C GLU A 265 -31.85 -0.70 -12.14
N GLU A 266 -31.54 -1.73 -12.95
CA GLU A 266 -32.31 -2.04 -14.16
C GLU A 266 -33.76 -2.45 -13.85
N GLU A 267 -33.98 -3.25 -12.79
CA GLU A 267 -35.33 -3.65 -12.37
C GLU A 267 -36.15 -2.48 -11.80
N GLN A 268 -35.51 -1.45 -11.23
CA GLN A 268 -36.19 -0.25 -10.71
C GLN A 268 -36.57 0.76 -11.81
N ASP A 269 -35.88 0.76 -12.95
CA ASP A 269 -36.16 1.67 -14.08
C ASP A 269 -37.24 1.12 -15.04
N ASP A 270 -37.43 -0.20 -15.11
CA ASP A 270 -38.43 -0.86 -15.98
C ASP A 270 -39.78 -1.17 -15.29
N GLY A 271 -39.91 -0.89 -13.98
CA GLY A 271 -41.01 -1.40 -13.15
C GLY A 271 -41.78 -0.35 -12.34
N GLY A 272 -42.80 0.27 -12.95
CA GLY A 272 -43.83 1.00 -12.22
C GLY A 272 -44.58 0.11 -11.19
N ALA A 273 -44.69 0.61 -9.96
CA ALA A 273 -45.55 0.15 -8.85
C ALA A 273 -45.40 -1.31 -8.38
N ALA A 274 -44.54 -1.52 -7.37
CA ALA A 274 -44.58 -2.72 -6.52
C ALA A 274 -44.97 -2.35 -5.07
N ALA A 275 -46.02 -3.02 -4.59
CA ALA A 275 -46.60 -2.87 -3.26
C ALA A 275 -45.69 -3.44 -2.16
N ALA A 276 -45.82 -2.87 -0.96
CA ALA A 276 -45.03 -3.19 0.23
C ALA A 276 -45.12 -4.67 0.66
N PRO A 277 -44.02 -5.31 1.10
CA PRO A 277 -44.05 -6.62 1.73
C PRO A 277 -44.47 -6.52 3.22
N PRO A 278 -45.12 -7.55 3.78
CA PRO A 278 -45.47 -7.55 5.20
C PRO A 278 -44.27 -7.86 6.09
N ALA A 279 -44.30 -7.31 7.30
CA ALA A 279 -43.28 -7.43 8.33
C ALA A 279 -43.07 -8.89 8.79
N VAL A 280 -41.80 -9.31 8.89
CA VAL A 280 -41.40 -10.58 9.52
C VAL A 280 -40.75 -10.29 10.87
N SER A 281 -41.27 -10.98 11.89
CA SER A 281 -40.94 -10.84 13.30
C SER A 281 -39.50 -11.23 13.62
N ALA A 282 -38.91 -10.48 14.56
CA ALA A 282 -37.60 -10.70 15.13
C ALA A 282 -37.47 -12.10 15.77
N VAL A 283 -36.36 -12.78 15.48
CA VAL A 283 -35.88 -13.94 16.24
C VAL A 283 -34.63 -13.51 16.99
N VAL A 284 -34.72 -13.57 18.31
CA VAL A 284 -33.63 -13.35 19.27
C VAL A 284 -33.15 -14.72 19.75
N LEU A 285 -31.82 -14.86 19.93
CA LEU A 285 -31.05 -15.64 20.95
C LEU A 285 -29.82 -16.32 20.32
N PRO A 286 -28.77 -16.71 21.09
CA PRO A 286 -28.22 -16.17 22.35
C PRO A 286 -26.69 -15.91 22.24
N PRO A 287 -25.99 -15.43 23.30
CA PRO A 287 -24.56 -15.13 23.25
C PRO A 287 -23.66 -16.34 23.58
N ASP A 288 -22.37 -16.13 23.31
CA ASP A 288 -21.16 -16.85 23.74
C ASP A 288 -20.69 -18.07 22.92
N CYS A 289 -19.42 -18.01 22.50
CA CYS A 289 -18.40 -18.96 22.95
C CYS A 289 -16.95 -18.48 22.68
N ARG A 290 -16.30 -18.04 23.76
CA ARG A 290 -14.95 -18.39 24.23
C ARG A 290 -13.70 -17.95 23.45
N ALA A 291 -12.99 -17.04 24.12
CA ALA A 291 -11.54 -16.87 24.08
C ALA A 291 -10.77 -18.18 24.36
N MET A 292 -9.61 -18.30 23.72
CA MET A 292 -8.53 -19.25 24.05
C MET A 292 -7.18 -18.50 24.04
N PRO A 293 -6.18 -19.01 24.75
CA PRO A 293 -5.28 -18.19 25.57
C PRO A 293 -4.00 -17.76 24.86
N ALA A 294 -3.43 -16.65 25.36
CA ALA A 294 -2.11 -16.15 25.01
C ALA A 294 -1.02 -17.18 25.36
N ALA A 295 -0.24 -17.58 24.35
CA ALA A 295 0.99 -18.34 24.52
C ALA A 295 2.18 -17.41 24.24
N LEU A 296 2.97 -17.20 25.31
CA LEU A 296 4.26 -16.50 25.34
C LEU A 296 5.28 -17.12 24.40
N LEU A 297 5.94 -16.31 23.54
CA LEU A 297 7.28 -16.53 22.97
C LEU A 297 7.82 -15.20 22.38
N PRO A 298 9.14 -15.02 22.18
CA PRO A 298 10.03 -14.23 23.02
C PRO A 298 10.36 -12.83 22.48
N GLN A 299 10.96 -12.00 23.34
CA GLN A 299 11.52 -10.69 23.02
C GLN A 299 12.47 -10.74 21.82
N ALA A 300 12.12 -10.03 20.75
CA ALA A 300 13.03 -9.69 19.66
C ALA A 300 13.11 -8.16 19.52
N VAL A 301 14.28 -7.66 19.92
CA VAL A 301 15.08 -6.61 19.26
C VAL A 301 14.39 -5.27 18.93
N ARG A 302 14.91 -4.23 19.58
CA ARG A 302 14.67 -2.81 19.27
C ARG A 302 14.85 -2.54 17.77
N VAL A 303 13.78 -2.10 17.11
CA VAL A 303 13.87 -1.36 15.85
C VAL A 303 13.12 -0.04 16.08
N PRO A 304 13.83 1.10 16.18
CA PRO A 304 13.18 2.40 16.12
C PRO A 304 12.92 2.74 14.65
N ASN A 305 11.74 2.31 14.19
CA ASN A 305 10.82 2.93 13.24
C ASN A 305 9.90 1.85 12.67
#